data_AF-A0A2H5DR43-F1
#
_entry.id   AF-A0A2H5DR43-F1
#
_cell.length_a   1.000
_cell.length_b   1.000
_cell.length_c   1.000
_cell.angle_alpha   90.00
_cell.angle_beta   90.00
_cell.angle_gamma   90.00
#
_symmetry.space_group_name_H-M   'P 1'
#
loop_
_entity.id
_entity.type
_entity.pdbx_description
1 polymer ?
#
loop_
_entity_poly.entity_id
_entity_poly.type
_entity_poly.pdbx_seq_one_letter_code
_entity_poly.pdbx_strand_id
1 'polypeptide(L)' 'MHSQSIPESIREDEFAIDVINGEKVLITLPTILGGRGSEWEGSPIFGRHYLMALLQRGMEHDVLQPADIQRLLSRCPAQS' A
#
# COMPACT_ATOMS: atom_id res chain seq x y z
N MET A 1 -3.70 25.43 8.31
CA MET A 1 -3.97 24.01 8.03
C MET A 1 -2.87 23.53 7.11
N HIS A 2 -1.99 22.63 7.57
CA HIS A 2 -0.96 22.06 6.71
C HIS A 2 -1.61 21.00 5.84
N SER A 3 -1.79 21.28 4.55
CA SER A 3 -2.16 20.24 3.59
C SER A 3 -0.96 19.31 3.45
N GLN A 4 -1.01 18.16 4.11
CA GLN A 4 -0.10 17.07 3.81
C GLN A 4 -0.48 16.52 2.43
N SER A 5 0.43 16.69 1.46
CA SER A 5 0.30 16.07 0.15
C SER A 5 0.35 14.56 0.30
N ILE A 6 -0.55 13.84 -0.38
CA ILE A 6 -0.55 12.39 -0.41
C ILE A 6 0.59 11.91 -1.33
N PRO A 7 1.68 11.29 -0.84
CA PRO A 7 2.73 10.71 -1.65
C PRO A 7 2.21 9.85 -2.79
N GLU A 8 2.76 10.08 -3.98
CA GLU A 8 2.38 9.39 -5.21
C GLU A 8 3.27 8.18 -5.52
N SER A 9 4.38 8.01 -4.78
CA SER A 9 5.35 6.92 -4.97
C SER A 9 5.96 6.47 -3.65
N ILE A 10 6.62 5.30 -3.67
CA ILE A 10 7.38 4.74 -2.55
C ILE A 10 8.85 4.67 -2.96
N ARG A 11 9.69 5.44 -2.28
CA ARG A 11 11.14 5.44 -2.52
C ARG A 11 11.79 4.18 -1.94
N GLU A 12 12.95 3.82 -2.47
CA GLU A 12 13.69 2.62 -2.02
C GLU A 12 14.08 2.64 -0.55
N ASP A 13 14.26 3.83 0.03
CA ASP A 13 14.57 4.01 1.45
C ASP A 13 13.33 4.10 2.36
N GLU A 14 12.12 4.02 1.80
CA GLU A 14 10.85 4.12 2.53
C GLU A 14 10.18 2.75 2.77
N PHE A 15 10.80 1.67 2.27
CA PHE A 15 10.32 0.31 2.48
C PHE A 15 11.45 -0.69 2.74
N ALA A 16 11.07 -1.86 3.26
CA ALA A 16 11.92 -3.03 3.39
C ALA A 16 11.16 -4.30 2.98
N ILE A 17 11.90 -5.35 2.65
CA ILE A 17 11.38 -6.69 2.40
C ILE A 17 11.91 -7.61 3.48
N ASP A 18 11.03 -8.44 4.05
CA ASP A 18 11.42 -9.43 5.06
C ASP A 18 10.54 -10.68 4.96
N VAL A 19 10.80 -11.66 5.82
CA VAL A 19 9.96 -12.83 6.03
C VAL A 19 9.47 -12.85 7.47
N ILE A 20 8.16 -12.70 7.66
CA ILE A 20 7.52 -12.74 8.98
C ILE A 20 6.58 -13.94 9.02
N ASN A 21 6.74 -14.81 10.02
CA ASN A 21 5.97 -16.06 10.17
C ASN A 21 5.99 -16.97 8.93
N GLY A 22 7.09 -16.96 8.17
CA GLY A 22 7.25 -17.75 6.95
C GLY A 22 6.65 -17.11 5.68
N GLU A 23 6.05 -15.92 5.78
CA GLU A 23 5.50 -15.19 4.65
C GLU A 23 6.40 -14.03 4.26
N LYS A 24 6.67 -13.87 2.96
CA LYS A 24 7.41 -12.72 2.43
C LYS A 24 6.53 -11.48 2.50
N VAL A 25 7.03 -10.41 3.09
CA VAL A 25 6.26 -9.18 3.34
C VAL A 25 6.95 -7.94 2.80
N LEU A 26 6.14 -6.96 2.39
CA LEU A 26 6.57 -5.59 2.10
C LEU A 26 6.25 -4.73 3.33
N ILE A 27 7.28 -4.16 3.96
CA ILE A 27 7.16 -3.32 5.16
C ILE A 27 7.33 -1.87 4.72
N THR A 28 6.36 -1.01 5.01
CA THR A 28 6.41 0.42 4.69
C THR A 28 6.27 1.26 5.95
N LEU A 29 6.95 2.40 6.03
CA LEU A 29 6.62 3.40 7.06
C LEU A 29 5.23 3.99 6.79
N PRO A 30 4.45 4.35 7.84
CA PRO A 30 3.18 5.05 7.66
C PRO A 30 3.44 6.39 6.97
N THR A 31 3.14 6.46 5.67
CA THR A 31 3.59 7.60 4.85
C THR A 31 2.70 8.82 5.05
N ILE A 32 1.43 8.60 5.40
CA ILE A 32 0.46 9.65 5.74
C ILE A 32 -0.41 9.11 6.86
N LEU A 33 -0.51 9.87 7.95
CA LEU A 33 -1.43 9.59 9.03
C LEU A 33 -2.55 10.64 9.01
N GLY A 34 -3.78 10.24 9.33
CA GLY A 34 -4.85 11.19 9.54
C GLY A 34 -4.48 12.18 10.65
N GLY A 35 -4.72 13.46 10.37
CA GLY A 35 -4.34 14.55 11.25
C GLY A 35 -5.11 14.53 12.57
N ARG A 36 -4.51 15.15 13.60
CA ARG A 36 -5.15 15.31 14.91
C ARG A 36 -6.49 16.04 14.79
N GLY A 37 -7.52 15.51 15.44
CA GLY A 37 -8.89 16.01 15.43
C GLY A 37 -9.72 15.57 14.22
N SER A 38 -9.19 14.72 13.33
CA SER A 38 -9.97 14.11 12.25
C SER A 38 -10.59 12.78 12.67
N GLU A 39 -11.65 12.35 11.99
CA GLU A 39 -12.23 11.00 12.14
C GLU A 39 -11.18 9.89 11.94
N TRP A 40 -10.15 10.18 11.15
CA TRP A 40 -9.10 9.25 10.77
C TRP A 40 -7.81 9.48 11.55
N GLU A 41 -7.84 10.20 12.67
CA GLU A 41 -6.64 10.53 13.46
C GLU A 41 -5.80 9.28 13.73
N GLY A 42 -4.51 9.35 13.37
CA GLY A 42 -3.56 8.26 13.57
C GLY A 42 -3.71 7.06 12.62
N SER A 43 -4.73 7.05 11.75
CA SER A 43 -4.91 5.99 10.75
C SER A 43 -4.02 6.24 9.52
N PRO A 44 -3.43 5.19 8.92
CA PRO A 44 -2.72 5.35 7.65
C PRO A 44 -3.69 5.67 6.52
N ILE A 45 -3.33 6.64 5.68
CA ILE A 45 -4.11 7.07 4.52
C ILE A 45 -3.39 6.64 3.25
N PHE A 46 -4.09 5.91 2.37
CA PHE A 46 -3.55 5.44 1.10
C PHE A 46 -4.33 6.03 -0.07
N GLY A 47 -3.68 6.89 -0.85
CA GLY A 47 -4.23 7.37 -2.12
C GLY A 47 -4.06 6.36 -3.25
N ARG A 48 -4.79 6.57 -4.36
CA ARG A 48 -4.72 5.70 -5.55
C ARG A 48 -3.28 5.45 -6.03
N HIS A 49 -2.48 6.50 -6.19
CA HIS A 49 -1.11 6.38 -6.70
C HIS A 49 -0.22 5.57 -5.74
N TYR A 50 -0.35 5.82 -4.44
CA TYR A 50 0.36 5.04 -3.42
C TYR A 50 -0.03 3.55 -3.45
N LEU A 51 -1.33 3.24 -3.58
CA LEU A 51 -1.78 1.85 -3.71
C LEU A 51 -1.20 1.16 -4.94
N MET A 52 -1.14 1.86 -6.08
CA MET A 52 -0.51 1.33 -7.28
C MET A 52 0.99 1.10 -7.08
N ALA A 53 1.68 2.03 -6.40
CA ALA A 53 3.09 1.87 -6.06
C ALA A 53 3.33 0.69 -5.11
N LEU A 54 2.47 0.48 -4.10
CA LEU A 54 2.54 -0.70 -3.22
C LEU A 54 2.40 -2.00 -4.01
N LEU A 55 1.42 -2.09 -4.91
CA LEU A 55 1.23 -3.27 -5.75
C LEU A 55 2.45 -3.53 -6.63
N GLN A 56 2.98 -2.47 -7.25
CA GLN A 56 4.18 -2.57 -8.08
C GLN A 56 5.38 -3.08 -7.28
N ARG A 57 5.69 -2.48 -6.13
CA ARG A 57 6.79 -2.93 -5.25
C ARG A 57 6.59 -4.37 -4.77
N GLY A 58 5.35 -4.72 -4.42
CA GLY A 58 5.01 -6.09 -4.02
C GLY A 58 5.32 -7.10 -5.13
N MET A 59 5.04 -6.76 -6.39
CA MET A 59 5.36 -7.61 -7.54
C MET A 59 6.87 -7.63 -7.85
N GLU A 60 7.56 -6.48 -7.83
CA GLU A 60 9.02 -6.38 -8.07
C GLU A 60 9.83 -7.26 -7.11
N HIS A 61 9.30 -7.45 -5.89
CA HIS A 61 9.95 -8.22 -4.84
C HIS A 61 9.27 -9.56 -4.55
N ASP A 62 8.42 -10.09 -5.45
CA ASP A 62 7.74 -11.39 -5.30
C ASP A 62 6.89 -11.56 -4.02
N VAL A 63 6.51 -10.46 -3.37
CA VAL A 63 5.54 -10.46 -2.26
C VAL A 63 4.13 -10.72 -2.81
N LEU A 64 3.85 -10.23 -4.01
CA LEU A 64 2.62 -10.48 -4.75
C LEU A 64 2.96 -11.11 -6.09
N GLN A 65 2.21 -12.14 -6.50
CA GLN A 65 2.31 -12.70 -7.84
C GLN A 65 1.18 -12.16 -8.71
N PRO A 66 1.37 -12.01 -10.04
CA PRO A 66 0.30 -11.57 -10.94
C PRO A 66 -0.98 -12.42 -10.85
N ALA A 67 -0.83 -13.71 -10.56
CA ALA A 67 -1.94 -14.63 -10.36
C ALA A 67 -2.82 -14.26 -9.14
N ASP A 68 -2.24 -13.68 -8.08
CA ASP A 68 -2.99 -13.27 -6.89
C ASP A 68 -3.94 -12.11 -7.22
N ILE A 69 -3.46 -11.15 -8.02
CA ILE A 69 -4.28 -10.03 -8.51
C ILE A 69 -5.40 -10.53 -9.43
N GLN A 70 -5.10 -11.43 -10.37
CA GLN A 70 -6.12 -11.99 -11.25
C GLN A 70 -7.21 -12.76 -10.49
N ARG A 71 -6.82 -13.55 -9.48
CA ARG A 71 -7.79 -14.24 -8.60
C ARG A 71 -8.67 -13.25 -7.84
N LEU A 72 -8.10 -12.16 -7.33
CA LEU A 72 -8.87 -11.10 -6.66
C LEU A 72 -9.88 -10.46 -7.62
N LEU A 73 -9.44 -10.08 -8.82
CA LEU A 73 -10.30 -9.49 -9.84
C LEU A 73 -11.42 -10.44 -10.30
N SER A 74 -11.14 -11.74 -10.38
CA SER A 74 -12.15 -12.75 -10.75
C SER A 74 -13.22 -12.95 -9.67
N ARG A 75 -12.92 -12.58 -8.42
CA ARG A 75 -13.84 -12.66 -7.28
C ARG A 75 -14.59 -11.34 -7.03
N CYS A 76 -14.13 -10.24 -7.61
CA CYS A 76 -14.86 -8.98 -7.64
C CYS A 76 -15.90 -9.04 -8.76
N PRO A 77 -17.21 -9.17 -8.46
CA PRO A 77 -18.21 -8.98 -9.49
C PRO A 77 -18.03 -7.59 -10.09
N ALA A 78 -18.01 -7.49 -11.42
CA ALA A 78 -18.02 -6.21 -12.09
C ALA A 78 -19.22 -5.42 -11.57
N GLN A 79 -18.97 -4.24 -10.99
CA GLN A 79 -20.05 -3.31 -10.68
C GLN A 79 -20.52 -2.75 -12.02
N SER A 80 -21.61 -3.33 -12.55
CA SER A 80 -22.35 -2.85 -13.71
C SER A 80 -23.07 -1.54 -13.42
#